data_AF-A0A414B032-F1
#
_entry.id   AF-A0A414B032-F1
#
_cell.length_a   1.000
_cell.length_b   1.000
_cell.length_c   1.000
_cell.angle_alpha   90.00
_cell.angle_beta   90.00
_cell.angle_gamma   90.00
#
_symmetry.space_group_name_H-M   'P 1'
#
loop_
_entity.id
_entity.type
_entity.pdbx_description
1 polymer ?
#
loop_
_entity_poly.entity_id
_entity_poly.type
_entity_poly.pdbx_seq_one_letter_code
_entity_poly.pdbx_strand_id
1 'polypeptide(L)' 'MAHSKNYEKVKKFYKMGIWSEKMAWNAVGKWITPDEYKEITGKDYSKEG' A
#
# COMPACT_ATOMS: atom_id res chain seq x y z
N MET A 1 -9.79 -13.20 4.23
CA MET A 1 -9.27 -11.90 4.72
C MET A 1 -9.87 -10.83 3.84
N ALA A 2 -10.66 -9.92 4.40
CA ALA A 2 -11.31 -8.86 3.62
C ALA A 2 -10.29 -7.74 3.39
N HIS A 3 -9.85 -7.56 2.15
CA HIS A 3 -9.01 -6.42 1.79
C HIS A 3 -9.78 -5.11 1.98
N SER A 4 -9.06 -4.05 2.32
CA SER A 4 -9.54 -2.68 2.36
C SER A 4 -10.19 -2.33 1.02
N LYS A 5 -11.24 -1.50 1.06
CA LYS A 5 -11.97 -1.05 -0.14
C LYS A 5 -11.07 -0.43 -1.22
N ASN A 6 -9.91 0.10 -0.81
CA ASN A 6 -8.94 0.76 -1.68
C ASN A 6 -7.72 -0.09 -2.04
N TYR A 7 -7.61 -1.34 -1.55
CA TYR A 7 -6.46 -2.22 -1.81
C TYR A 7 -6.19 -2.38 -3.31
N GLU A 8 -7.19 -2.79 -4.09
CA GLU A 8 -7.02 -3.00 -5.53
C GLU A 8 -6.62 -1.71 -6.26
N LYS A 9 -7.14 -0.57 -5.78
CA LYS A 9 -6.83 0.74 -6.35
C LYS A 9 -5.36 1.11 -6.11
N VAL A 10 -4.87 0.96 -4.87
CA VAL A 10 -3.46 1.23 -4.54
C VAL A 10 -2.54 0.23 -5.25
N LYS A 11 -2.91 -1.06 -5.28
CA LYS A 11 -2.17 -2.10 -6.01
C LYS A 11 -2.05 -1.79 -7.50
N LYS A 12 -3.14 -1.36 -8.13
CA LYS A 12 -3.15 -0.96 -9.54
C LYS A 12 -2.29 0.27 -9.77
N PHE A 13 -2.39 1.30 -8.94
CA PHE A 13 -1.57 2.51 -9.08
C PHE A 13 -0.08 2.25 -8.88
N TYR A 14 0.28 1.39 -7.93
CA TYR A 14 1.67 0.98 -7.71
C TYR A 14 2.20 0.17 -8.91
N LYS A 15 1.43 -0.82 -9.39
CA LYS A 15 1.81 -1.61 -10.59
C LYS A 15 1.91 -0.78 -11.87
N MET A 16 1.07 0.24 -12.01
CA MET A 16 1.13 1.17 -13.13
C MET A 16 2.26 2.21 -13.00
N GLY A 17 3.01 2.22 -11.90
CA GLY A 17 4.07 3.20 -11.63
C GLY A 17 3.56 4.61 -11.34
N ILE A 18 2.25 4.78 -11.15
CA ILE A 18 1.62 6.07 -10.83
C ILE A 18 1.94 6.45 -9.38
N TRP A 19 1.93 5.45 -8.49
CA TRP A 19 2.26 5.63 -7.09
C TRP A 19 3.67 5.13 -6.80
N SER A 20 4.47 5.99 -6.20
CA SER A 20 5.74 5.59 -5.62
C SER A 20 5.50 4.83 -4.30
N GLU A 21 6.51 4.09 -3.87
CA GLU A 21 6.50 3.39 -2.58
C GLU A 21 6.12 4.32 -1.41
N LYS A 22 6.64 5.55 -1.41
CA LYS A 22 6.34 6.55 -0.38
C LYS A 22 4.86 6.97 -0.37
N MET A 23 4.20 7.01 -1.53
CA MET A 23 2.75 7.25 -1.62
C MET A 23 1.95 6.07 -1.07
N ALA A 24 2.35 4.84 -1.41
CA ALA A 24 1.74 3.64 -0.86
C ALA A 24 1.94 3.56 0.67
N TRP A 25 3.11 3.97 1.17
CA TRP A 25 3.42 4.03 2.60
C TRP A 25 2.53 5.06 3.33
N ASN A 26 2.35 6.25 2.76
CA ASN A 26 1.45 7.28 3.32
C ASN A 26 -0.04 6.88 3.30
N ALA A 27 -0.40 5.91 2.46
CA ALA A 27 -1.75 5.38 2.38
C ALA A 27 -2.02 4.29 3.42
N VAL A 28 -0.98 3.79 4.09
CA VAL A 28 -1.11 2.86 5.22
C VAL A 28 -1.80 3.57 6.39
N GLY A 29 -2.81 2.91 6.96
CA GLY A 29 -3.65 3.44 8.03
C GLY A 29 -4.75 4.40 7.57
N LYS A 30 -4.77 4.79 6.28
CA LYS A 30 -5.83 5.65 5.71
C LYS A 30 -6.66 4.92 4.65
N TRP A 31 -5.99 4.19 3.75
CA TRP A 31 -6.60 3.53 2.59
C TRP A 31 -6.34 2.03 2.61
N ILE A 32 -5.16 1.62 3.05
CA ILE A 32 -4.73 0.24 3.14
C ILE A 32 -4.13 -0.04 4.52
N THR A 33 -3.97 -1.30 4.87
CA THR A 33 -3.28 -1.73 6.10
C THR A 33 -1.78 -1.94 5.86
N PRO A 34 -0.96 -2.05 6.93
CA PRO A 34 0.45 -2.41 6.82
C PRO A 34 0.67 -3.74 6.09
N ASP A 35 -0.19 -4.73 6.34
CA ASP A 35 -0.14 -6.04 5.69
C ASP A 35 -0.38 -5.91 4.18
N GLU A 36 -1.36 -5.09 3.80
CA GLU A 36 -1.67 -4.82 2.40
C GLU A 36 -0.56 -4.05 1.69
N TYR A 37 0.10 -3.12 2.38
CA TYR A 37 1.28 -2.45 1.84
C TYR A 37 2.40 -3.44 1.54
N LYS A 38 2.63 -4.40 2.44
CA LYS A 38 3.59 -5.49 2.23
C LYS A 38 3.20 -6.36 1.03
N GLU A 39 1.92 -6.68 0.86
CA GLU A 39 1.47 -7.41 -0.32
C GLU A 39 1.62 -6.63 -1.64
N ILE A 40 1.42 -5.31 -1.61
CA ILE A 40 1.50 -4.46 -2.81
C ILE A 40 2.95 -4.19 -3.21
N THR A 41 3.79 -3.85 -2.24
CA THR A 41 5.17 -3.36 -2.46
C THR A 41 6.23 -4.44 -2.23
N GLY A 42 5.88 -5.54 -1.56
CA GLY A 42 6.83 -6.56 -1.12
C GLY A 42 7.68 -6.15 0.08
N LYS A 43 7.45 -4.96 0.65
CA LYS A 43 8.27 -4.40 1.74
C LYS A 43 7.49 -4.32 3.04
N ASP A 44 8.18 -4.63 4.13
CA ASP A 44 7.62 -4.43 5.47
C ASP A 44 7.37 -2.93 5.73
N TYR A 45 6.20 -2.63 6.27
CA TYR A 45 5.84 -1.28 6.69
C TYR A 45 6.55 -0.96 8.00
N SER A 46 7.71 -0.30 7.92
CA SER A 46 8.41 0.23 9.09
C SER A 46 7.96 1.67 9.36
N LYS A 47 7.64 1.95 10.62
CA LYS A 47 7.16 3.28 11.09
C LYS A 47 8.27 4.32 11.29
N GLU A 48 9.52 3.95 11.00
CA GLU A 48 10.73 4.77 11.19
C GLU A 48 11.21 5.49 9.92
N GLY A 49 10.34 5.62 8.90
CA GLY A 49 10.66 6.25 7.61
C GLY A 49 10.68 7.78 7.60
#